data_AF-A0A8H3I1M2-F1
#
_entry.id   AF-A0A8H3I1M2-F1
#
_cell.length_a   1.000
_cell.length_b   1.000
_cell.length_c   1.000
_cell.angle_alpha   90.00
_cell.angle_beta   90.00
_cell.angle_gamma   90.00
#
_symmetry.space_group_name_H-M   'P 1'
#
loop_
_entity.id
_entity.type
_entity.pdbx_description
1 polymer ?
#
loop_
_entity_poly.entity_id
_entity_poly.type
_entity_poly.pdbx_seq_one_letter_code
_entity_poly.pdbx_strand_id
1 'polypeptide(L)'
;MAPLAQALSPQLVESVTSGLPKHVYQGTVDPGWVVGSIPHGGYVLGLLVMASIKSQQSTKHKDPIHITAHFMQPTARSEYTIQVEVVRTGSRFSNLTANLIQNGETKVLTHVIFGTLPEFNAPEPTTSVSKYEHISPTHPLSRPIPLATHPGTSTPSEMHFKYGAFRNHVRFAQDPTVMAQNVARLHAPGTHAGGLESGAWWELAELEEELHLSMIPFFADVFENTPSVLSRVHGGGTPAM
;
A
#
# COMPACT_ATOMS: atom_id res chain seq x y z
N MET A 1 20.43 4.24 1.40
CA MET A 1 18.96 4.14 1.48
C MET A 1 18.66 3.14 2.57
N ALA A 2 17.71 3.48 3.44
CA ALA A 2 17.31 2.59 4.52
C ALA A 2 16.25 1.58 4.02
N PRO A 3 16.16 0.38 4.63
CA PRO A 3 15.01 -0.53 4.48
C PRO A 3 13.67 0.18 4.73
N LEU A 4 12.55 -0.38 4.25
CA LEU A 4 11.26 0.33 4.23
C LEU A 4 10.81 0.74 5.63
N ALA A 5 10.93 -0.15 6.62
CA ALA A 5 10.63 0.07 8.02
C ALA A 5 11.39 1.27 8.58
N GLN A 6 12.67 1.39 8.22
CA GLN A 6 13.54 2.47 8.66
C GLN A 6 13.27 3.76 7.88
N ALA A 7 12.92 3.66 6.60
CA ALA A 7 12.58 4.81 5.76
C ALA A 7 11.20 5.41 6.11
N LEU A 8 10.31 4.63 6.74
CA LEU A 8 9.01 5.06 7.25
C LEU A 8 9.12 5.60 8.68
N SER A 9 9.93 6.63 8.88
CA SER A 9 10.30 7.13 10.21
C SER A 9 9.98 8.62 10.46
N PRO A 10 8.72 9.08 10.29
CA PRO A 10 8.35 10.46 10.64
C PRO A 10 8.58 10.72 12.14
N GLN A 11 9.18 11.85 12.47
CA GLN A 11 9.53 12.27 13.83
C GLN A 11 8.53 13.29 14.36
N LEU A 12 8.00 13.08 15.56
CA LEU A 12 7.08 14.03 16.19
C LEU A 12 7.85 15.30 16.58
N VAL A 13 7.37 16.46 16.17
CA VAL A 13 7.98 17.77 16.51
C VAL A 13 7.04 18.66 17.31
N GLU A 14 5.73 18.49 17.15
CA GLU A 14 4.74 19.25 17.88
C GLU A 14 3.53 18.37 18.22
N SER A 15 2.96 18.56 19.41
CA SER A 15 1.76 17.87 19.86
C SER A 15 0.88 18.83 20.66
N VAL A 16 -0.32 19.08 20.16
CA VAL A 16 -1.34 19.91 20.82
C VAL A 16 -2.49 19.02 21.22
N THR A 17 -2.78 18.97 22.52
CA THR A 17 -3.84 18.12 23.10
C THR A 17 -5.02 18.92 23.66
N SER A 18 -4.93 20.25 23.68
CA SER A 18 -6.04 21.13 24.05
C SER A 18 -7.12 21.11 22.96
N GLY A 19 -8.26 20.48 23.24
CA GLY A 19 -9.34 20.31 22.26
C GLY A 19 -9.17 19.03 21.44
N LEU A 20 -9.38 19.12 20.13
CA LEU A 20 -9.11 18.00 19.23
C LEU A 20 -7.60 17.83 19.03
N PRO A 21 -7.03 16.63 19.26
CA PRO A 21 -5.59 16.43 19.15
C PRO A 21 -5.04 16.76 17.77
N LYS A 22 -3.90 17.45 17.76
CA LYS A 22 -3.12 17.76 16.56
C LYS A 22 -1.66 17.41 16.79
N HIS A 23 -1.04 16.80 15.79
CA HIS A 23 0.36 16.42 15.84
C HIS A 23 1.06 16.81 14.55
N VAL A 24 2.25 17.36 14.68
CA VAL A 24 3.12 17.69 13.54
C VAL A 24 4.29 16.73 13.56
N TYR A 25 4.50 16.07 12.43
CA TYR A 25 5.66 15.21 12.21
C TYR A 25 6.54 15.77 11.10
N GLN A 26 7.84 15.54 11.18
CA GLN A 26 8.81 15.94 10.17
C GLN A 26 9.73 14.79 9.79
N GLY A 27 10.38 14.92 8.64
CA GLY A 27 11.41 14.01 8.17
C GLY A 27 11.93 14.45 6.82
N THR A 28 12.82 13.64 6.26
CA THR A 28 13.31 13.80 4.88
C THR A 28 12.90 12.57 4.08
N VAL A 29 12.33 12.78 2.90
CA VAL A 29 11.99 11.69 1.98
C VAL A 29 13.29 10.97 1.59
N ASP A 30 13.39 9.66 1.85
CA ASP A 30 14.59 8.90 1.44
C ASP A 30 14.68 8.89 -0.10
N PRO A 31 15.81 9.33 -0.68
CA PRO A 31 15.95 9.52 -2.12
C PRO A 31 15.94 8.23 -2.93
N GLY A 32 15.99 7.05 -2.30
CA GLY A 32 16.00 5.77 -3.00
C GLY A 32 14.62 5.12 -3.16
N TRP A 33 13.60 5.56 -2.41
CA TRP A 33 12.21 5.09 -2.51
C TRP A 33 11.43 5.85 -3.58
N VAL A 34 11.82 5.67 -4.84
CA VAL A 34 11.41 6.50 -5.99
C VAL A 34 10.98 5.68 -7.20
N VAL A 35 10.11 6.28 -8.04
CA VAL A 35 9.85 5.86 -9.42
C VAL A 35 10.38 6.96 -10.35
N GLY A 36 11.45 6.65 -11.08
CA GLY A 36 12.21 7.63 -11.83
C GLY A 36 12.84 8.67 -10.90
N SER A 37 12.45 9.92 -11.04
CA SER A 37 12.88 11.02 -10.18
C SER A 37 11.96 11.29 -8.97
N ILE A 38 10.73 10.79 -8.99
CA ILE A 38 9.67 11.15 -8.04
C ILE A 38 9.57 10.10 -6.93
N PRO A 39 9.38 10.48 -5.66
CA PRO A 39 9.12 9.53 -4.58
C PRO A 39 7.91 8.64 -4.89
N HIS A 40 8.01 7.35 -4.54
CA HIS A 40 6.95 6.38 -4.82
C HIS A 40 5.68 6.72 -4.03
N GLY A 41 4.51 6.71 -4.68
CA GLY A 41 3.23 7.15 -4.09
C GLY A 41 2.87 6.35 -2.84
N GLY A 42 2.96 5.03 -2.91
CA GLY A 42 2.74 4.14 -1.78
C GLY A 42 3.76 4.29 -0.63
N TYR A 43 5.00 4.73 -0.92
CA TYR A 43 5.98 5.03 0.13
C TYR A 43 5.59 6.32 0.86
N VAL A 44 5.24 7.36 0.11
CA VAL A 44 4.75 8.63 0.64
C VAL A 44 3.48 8.43 1.47
N LEU A 45 2.55 7.61 0.99
CA LEU A 45 1.33 7.28 1.74
C LEU A 45 1.65 6.46 3.00
N GLY A 46 2.66 5.60 2.95
CA GLY A 46 3.16 4.90 4.13
C GLY A 46 3.70 5.85 5.22
N LEU A 47 4.35 6.96 4.85
CA LEU A 47 4.80 7.98 5.82
C LEU A 47 3.61 8.60 6.55
N LEU A 48 2.53 8.90 5.81
CA LEU A 48 1.28 9.45 6.35
C LEU A 48 0.61 8.45 7.29
N VAL A 49 0.49 7.18 6.88
CA VAL A 49 -0.06 6.11 7.74
C VAL A 49 0.77 5.94 9.01
N MET A 50 2.10 5.91 8.91
CA MET A 50 2.97 5.80 10.09
C MET A 50 2.77 6.98 11.05
N ALA A 51 2.72 8.22 10.54
CA ALA A 51 2.46 9.40 11.36
C ALA A 51 1.08 9.33 12.05
N SER A 52 0.05 8.86 11.34
CA SER A 52 -1.28 8.66 11.93
C SER A 52 -1.30 7.55 12.98
N ILE A 53 -0.60 6.43 12.76
CA ILE A 53 -0.46 5.35 13.75
C ILE A 53 0.19 5.91 15.02
N LYS A 54 1.33 6.61 14.89
CA LYS A 54 2.02 7.26 16.01
C LYS A 54 1.09 8.22 16.77
N SER A 55 0.29 9.01 16.05
CA SER A 55 -0.70 9.92 16.66
C SER A 55 -1.79 9.19 17.46
N GLN A 56 -2.14 7.96 17.08
CA GLN A 56 -3.19 7.18 17.74
C GLN A 56 -2.67 6.17 18.76
N GLN A 57 -1.35 6.02 18.97
CA GLN A 57 -0.78 4.99 19.87
C GLN A 57 -1.34 5.01 21.29
N SER A 58 -1.65 6.20 21.82
CA SER A 58 -2.19 6.38 23.17
C SER A 58 -3.71 6.58 23.22
N THR A 59 -4.43 6.29 22.13
CA THR A 59 -5.90 6.45 22.06
C THR A 59 -6.60 5.08 22.11
N LYS A 60 -7.94 5.11 22.13
CA LYS A 60 -8.78 3.92 22.05
C LYS A 60 -8.67 3.20 20.69
N HIS A 61 -8.56 3.97 19.61
CA HIS A 61 -8.59 3.44 18.25
C HIS A 61 -7.19 3.48 17.65
N LYS A 62 -6.46 2.37 17.77
CA LYS A 62 -5.04 2.28 17.43
C LYS A 62 -4.79 1.78 16.01
N ASP A 63 -5.79 1.15 15.40
CA ASP A 63 -5.62 0.42 14.16
C ASP A 63 -6.16 1.21 12.97
N PRO A 64 -5.36 1.45 11.91
CA PRO A 64 -5.86 2.06 10.69
C PRO A 64 -6.81 1.09 9.96
N ILE A 65 -8.01 1.56 9.66
CA ILE A 65 -9.07 0.79 8.98
C ILE A 65 -9.19 1.18 7.52
N HIS A 66 -9.02 2.48 7.23
CA HIS A 66 -9.19 3.02 5.89
C HIS A 66 -8.37 4.30 5.73
N ILE A 67 -7.82 4.49 4.54
CA ILE A 67 -7.18 5.73 4.13
C ILE A 67 -7.58 6.07 2.69
N THR A 68 -7.94 7.34 2.46
CA THR A 68 -8.05 7.92 1.12
C THR A 68 -7.04 9.04 0.98
N ALA A 69 -6.43 9.14 -0.20
CA ALA A 69 -5.41 10.14 -0.49
C ALA A 69 -5.67 10.82 -1.84
N HIS A 70 -5.40 12.11 -1.88
CA HIS A 70 -5.40 12.94 -3.09
C HIS A 70 -4.00 13.52 -3.27
N PHE A 71 -3.28 13.04 -4.28
CA PHE A 71 -1.97 13.56 -4.67
C PHE A 71 -2.18 14.81 -5.51
N MET A 72 -2.00 15.98 -4.90
CA MET A 72 -2.25 17.28 -5.51
C MET A 72 -1.10 17.70 -6.42
N GLN A 73 0.12 17.34 -6.05
CA GLN A 73 1.35 17.63 -6.78
C GLN A 73 2.38 16.51 -6.53
N PRO A 74 3.36 16.32 -7.44
CA PRO A 74 4.49 15.44 -7.19
C PRO A 74 5.23 15.84 -5.91
N THR A 75 5.57 14.86 -5.08
CA THR A 75 6.45 15.07 -3.94
C THR A 75 7.91 15.18 -4.39
N ALA A 76 8.73 15.81 -3.54
CA ALA A 76 10.15 15.99 -3.77
C ALA A 76 10.97 15.13 -2.79
N ARG A 77 12.22 14.84 -3.18
CA ARG A 77 13.25 14.20 -2.33
C ARG A 77 13.83 15.23 -1.36
N SER A 78 12.99 15.82 -0.54
CA SER A 78 13.33 16.90 0.38
C SER A 78 12.70 16.66 1.74
N GLU A 79 12.91 17.60 2.64
CA GLU A 79 12.17 17.67 3.89
C GLU A 79 10.67 17.72 3.63
N TYR A 80 9.92 17.12 4.56
CA TYR A 80 8.47 17.13 4.56
C TYR A 80 7.96 17.42 5.96
N THR A 81 6.76 17.97 6.03
CA THR A 81 5.96 18.07 7.26
C THR A 81 4.66 17.30 7.06
N ILE A 82 4.25 16.52 8.05
CA ILE A 82 2.95 15.86 8.09
C ILE A 82 2.15 16.48 9.24
N GLN A 83 0.99 17.05 8.90
CA GLN A 83 0.05 17.56 9.89
C GLN A 83 -1.07 16.54 10.07
N VAL A 84 -1.13 15.93 11.25
CA VAL A 84 -2.18 14.99 11.64
C VAL A 84 -3.16 15.70 12.56
N GLU A 85 -4.44 15.74 12.19
CA GLU A 85 -5.49 16.35 13.00
C GLU A 85 -6.63 15.35 13.23
N VAL A 86 -7.04 15.17 14.49
CA VAL A 86 -8.25 14.41 14.80
C VAL A 86 -9.46 15.27 14.46
N VAL A 87 -10.30 14.80 13.54
CA VAL A 87 -11.55 15.48 13.15
C VAL A 87 -12.67 15.11 14.12
N ARG A 88 -12.75 13.83 14.49
CA ARG A 88 -13.80 13.31 15.40
C ARG A 88 -13.40 11.98 16.01
N THR A 89 -13.67 11.81 17.30
CA THR A 89 -13.61 10.51 17.98
C THR A 89 -15.02 10.03 18.29
N GLY A 90 -15.43 8.93 17.66
CA GLY A 90 -16.70 8.26 17.92
C GLY A 90 -16.58 7.08 18.89
N SER A 91 -17.63 6.28 19.00
CA SER A 91 -17.61 5.07 19.84
C SER A 91 -16.82 3.92 19.22
N ARG A 92 -16.86 3.78 17.88
CA ARG A 92 -16.21 2.71 17.11
C ARG A 92 -15.01 3.16 16.28
N PHE A 93 -15.03 4.41 15.83
CA PHE A 93 -14.01 4.93 14.91
C PHE A 93 -13.55 6.33 15.29
N SER A 94 -12.29 6.63 15.01
CA SER A 94 -11.71 7.98 14.99
C SER A 94 -11.47 8.38 13.53
N ASN A 95 -11.85 9.60 13.17
CA ASN A 95 -11.57 10.18 11.86
C ASN A 95 -10.48 11.23 12.01
N LEU A 96 -9.46 11.16 11.15
CA LEU A 96 -8.31 12.06 11.14
C LEU A 96 -8.07 12.57 9.72
N THR A 97 -7.44 13.73 9.61
CA THR A 97 -6.69 14.11 8.41
C THR A 97 -5.21 13.92 8.66
N ALA A 98 -4.46 13.58 7.62
CA ALA A 98 -2.99 13.56 7.65
C ALA A 98 -2.47 14.12 6.33
N ASN A 99 -1.98 15.36 6.34
CA ASN A 99 -1.60 16.04 5.10
C ASN A 99 -0.09 16.20 5.04
N LEU A 100 0.50 15.89 3.88
CA LEU A 100 1.93 16.06 3.64
C LEU A 100 2.19 17.41 2.95
N ILE A 101 3.06 18.21 3.55
CA ILE A 101 3.44 19.55 3.11
C ILE A 101 4.93 19.56 2.76
N GLN A 102 5.27 20.19 1.63
CA GLN A 102 6.65 20.49 1.24
C GLN A 102 6.72 21.92 0.68
N ASN A 103 7.73 22.68 1.07
CA ASN A 103 7.92 24.08 0.66
C ASN A 103 6.68 24.96 0.88
N GLY A 104 5.97 24.74 2.00
CA GLY A 104 4.74 25.47 2.34
C GLY A 104 3.49 25.07 1.55
N GLU A 105 3.59 24.08 0.65
CA GLU A 105 2.48 23.61 -0.17
C GLU A 105 2.04 22.20 0.23
N THR A 106 0.73 21.98 0.34
CA THR A 106 0.18 20.64 0.52
C THR A 106 0.35 19.81 -0.75
N LYS A 107 1.16 18.75 -0.66
CA LYS A 107 1.41 17.81 -1.76
C LYS A 107 0.42 16.64 -1.75
N VAL A 108 0.05 16.16 -0.56
CA VAL A 108 -0.90 15.06 -0.39
C VAL A 108 -1.93 15.40 0.68
N LEU A 109 -3.21 15.31 0.32
CA LEU A 109 -4.34 15.42 1.24
C LEU A 109 -4.86 14.03 1.60
N THR A 110 -5.07 13.72 2.87
CA THR A 110 -5.66 12.43 3.26
C THR A 110 -6.76 12.52 4.30
N HIS A 111 -7.64 11.53 4.26
CA HIS A 111 -8.59 11.23 5.34
C HIS A 111 -8.35 9.79 5.80
N VAL A 112 -8.16 9.62 7.10
CA VAL A 112 -7.81 8.34 7.72
C VAL A 112 -8.84 7.98 8.78
N ILE A 113 -9.28 6.72 8.78
CA ILE A 113 -10.22 6.17 9.77
C ILE A 113 -9.48 5.14 10.59
N PHE A 114 -9.52 5.31 11.91
CA PHE A 114 -8.96 4.39 12.89
C PHE A 114 -10.07 3.69 13.67
N GLY A 115 -9.82 2.45 14.07
CA GLY A 115 -10.71 1.63 14.89
C GLY A 115 -9.90 0.75 15.84
N THR A 116 -10.52 -0.35 16.27
CA THR A 116 -9.86 -1.41 17.04
C THR A 116 -10.11 -2.72 16.30
N LEU A 117 -9.05 -3.34 15.79
CA LEU A 117 -9.12 -4.66 15.17
C LEU A 117 -9.10 -5.73 16.27
N PRO A 118 -9.82 -6.85 16.10
CA PRO A 118 -9.72 -7.97 17.02
C PRO A 118 -8.29 -8.53 17.03
N GLU A 119 -7.79 -8.90 18.19
CA GLU A 119 -6.50 -9.59 18.29
C GLU A 119 -6.59 -10.95 17.60
N PHE A 120 -5.55 -11.32 16.85
CA PHE A 120 -5.51 -12.57 16.07
C PHE A 120 -5.74 -13.83 16.93
N ASN A 121 -5.30 -13.80 18.20
CA ASN A 121 -5.48 -14.90 19.15
C ASN A 121 -6.68 -14.71 20.09
N ALA A 122 -7.51 -13.68 19.86
CA ALA A 122 -8.72 -13.51 20.66
C ALA A 122 -9.65 -14.72 20.46
N PRO A 123 -10.34 -15.20 21.52
CA PRO A 123 -11.37 -16.20 21.35
C PRO A 123 -12.39 -15.72 20.31
N GLU A 124 -12.74 -16.60 19.38
CA GLU A 124 -13.83 -16.37 18.42
C GLU A 124 -15.05 -15.77 19.15
N PRO A 125 -15.61 -14.65 18.67
CA PRO A 125 -16.74 -14.02 19.33
C PRO A 125 -17.91 -15.01 19.42
N THR A 126 -18.51 -15.15 20.61
CA THR A 126 -19.64 -16.07 20.87
C THR A 126 -20.90 -15.74 20.06
N THR A 127 -20.93 -14.58 19.41
CA THR A 127 -22.00 -14.14 18.50
C THR A 127 -21.70 -14.57 17.07
N SER A 128 -22.43 -15.57 16.59
CA SER A 128 -22.71 -15.85 15.17
C SER A 128 -21.54 -15.52 14.23
N VAL A 129 -20.55 -16.41 14.22
CA VAL A 129 -19.61 -16.59 13.09
C VAL A 129 -20.43 -16.43 11.81
N SER A 130 -20.08 -15.44 11.00
CA SER A 130 -20.74 -15.21 9.73
C SER A 130 -20.69 -16.54 8.96
N LYS A 131 -21.81 -16.97 8.36
CA LYS A 131 -21.85 -18.19 7.52
C LYS A 131 -20.85 -18.16 6.34
N TYR A 132 -20.13 -17.05 6.16
CA TYR A 132 -19.12 -16.80 5.15
C TYR A 132 -17.67 -16.80 5.68
N GLU A 133 -17.40 -17.02 6.98
CA GLU A 133 -16.02 -17.03 7.51
C GLU A 133 -15.27 -18.33 7.16
N HIS A 134 -15.97 -19.45 6.99
CA HIS A 134 -15.41 -20.70 6.48
C HIS A 134 -16.05 -21.09 5.15
N ILE A 135 -15.85 -20.27 4.12
CA ILE A 135 -16.16 -20.70 2.77
C ILE A 135 -15.13 -21.77 2.37
N SER A 136 -15.56 -23.02 2.26
CA SER A 136 -14.72 -24.14 1.79
C SER A 136 -13.92 -23.72 0.55
N PRO A 137 -12.64 -24.11 0.39
CA PRO A 137 -11.87 -23.87 -0.85
C PRO A 137 -12.57 -24.34 -2.13
N THR A 138 -13.52 -25.29 -2.01
CA THR A 138 -14.32 -25.82 -3.12
C THR A 138 -15.62 -25.04 -3.40
N HIS A 139 -15.98 -24.07 -2.56
CA HIS A 139 -17.23 -23.32 -2.67
C HIS A 139 -17.09 -22.16 -3.69
N PRO A 140 -18.12 -21.84 -4.51
CA PRO A 140 -18.01 -20.85 -5.59
C PRO A 140 -17.66 -19.41 -5.16
N LEU A 141 -17.93 -19.07 -3.90
CA LEU A 141 -17.55 -17.78 -3.28
C LEU A 141 -16.21 -17.82 -2.55
N SER A 142 -15.53 -18.98 -2.53
CA SER A 142 -14.18 -19.06 -2.01
C SER A 142 -13.30 -18.23 -2.91
N ARG A 143 -12.57 -17.29 -2.32
CA ARG A 143 -11.52 -16.55 -3.03
C ARG A 143 -10.20 -17.19 -2.63
N PRO A 144 -9.81 -18.33 -3.24
CA PRO A 144 -8.45 -18.81 -3.05
C PRO A 144 -7.50 -17.68 -3.48
N ILE A 145 -6.30 -17.69 -2.91
CA ILE A 145 -5.22 -16.82 -3.39
C ILE A 145 -5.21 -16.97 -4.92
N PRO A 146 -5.44 -15.90 -5.69
CA PRO A 146 -5.69 -16.02 -7.14
C PRO A 146 -4.41 -16.36 -7.93
N LEU A 147 -3.34 -16.74 -7.23
CA LEU A 147 -2.05 -17.09 -7.79
C LEU A 147 -1.96 -18.62 -7.86
N ALA A 148 -1.63 -19.13 -9.04
CA ALA A 148 -1.48 -20.56 -9.31
C ALA A 148 -0.14 -21.10 -8.82
N THR A 149 0.85 -20.23 -8.60
CA THR A 149 2.21 -20.62 -8.20
C THR A 149 2.43 -20.37 -6.71
N HIS A 150 2.97 -21.36 -5.98
CA HIS A 150 3.36 -21.19 -4.58
C HIS A 150 4.59 -20.26 -4.46
N PRO A 151 4.67 -19.37 -3.45
CA PRO A 151 5.78 -18.41 -3.34
C PRO A 151 7.14 -19.12 -3.21
N GLY A 152 7.21 -20.19 -2.42
CA GLY A 152 8.45 -20.97 -2.22
C GLY A 152 8.96 -21.73 -3.45
N THR A 153 8.19 -21.82 -4.53
CA THR A 153 8.60 -22.41 -5.82
C THR A 153 8.69 -21.38 -6.94
N SER A 154 8.39 -20.11 -6.64
CA SER A 154 8.40 -19.03 -7.62
C SER A 154 9.84 -18.60 -7.94
N THR A 155 10.09 -18.19 -9.18
CA THR A 155 11.38 -17.60 -9.56
C THR A 155 11.30 -16.07 -9.41
N PRO A 156 12.23 -15.43 -8.68
CA PRO A 156 12.27 -13.98 -8.56
C PRO A 156 12.30 -13.30 -9.94
N SER A 157 11.48 -12.27 -10.09
CA SER A 157 11.38 -11.47 -11.32
C SER A 157 12.30 -10.25 -11.23
N GLU A 158 12.77 -9.78 -12.38
CA GLU A 158 13.57 -8.55 -12.45
C GLU A 158 12.67 -7.30 -12.41
N MET A 159 13.10 -6.30 -11.63
CA MET A 159 12.44 -4.99 -11.58
C MET A 159 13.06 -4.01 -12.57
N HIS A 160 12.20 -3.33 -13.32
CA HIS A 160 12.62 -2.26 -14.24
C HIS A 160 13.45 -1.18 -13.51
N PHE A 161 14.50 -0.67 -14.15
CA PHE A 161 15.44 0.31 -13.54
C PHE A 161 14.76 1.62 -13.06
N LYS A 162 13.56 1.91 -13.56
CA LYS A 162 12.74 3.04 -13.10
C LYS A 162 12.41 2.99 -11.61
N TYR A 163 12.41 1.81 -10.98
CA TYR A 163 12.14 1.64 -9.54
C TYR A 163 13.34 1.99 -8.65
N GLY A 164 14.35 2.68 -9.21
CA GLY A 164 15.44 3.29 -8.45
C GLY A 164 16.20 2.29 -7.59
N ALA A 165 16.51 2.70 -6.36
CA ALA A 165 17.25 1.87 -5.43
C ALA A 165 16.35 0.89 -4.66
N PHE A 166 15.05 1.19 -4.49
CA PHE A 166 14.18 0.36 -3.64
C PHE A 166 14.01 -1.07 -4.14
N ARG A 167 14.23 -1.34 -5.44
CA ARG A 167 14.31 -2.70 -6.00
C ARG A 167 15.36 -3.61 -5.32
N ASN A 168 16.28 -3.04 -4.54
CA ASN A 168 17.27 -3.78 -3.77
C ASN A 168 16.74 -4.20 -2.38
N HIS A 169 15.61 -3.67 -1.93
CA HIS A 169 15.03 -3.91 -0.60
C HIS A 169 13.71 -4.69 -0.65
N VAL A 170 13.25 -5.02 -1.84
CA VAL A 170 12.06 -5.83 -2.07
C VAL A 170 12.38 -6.86 -3.13
N ARG A 171 11.71 -8.00 -3.05
CA ARG A 171 11.71 -9.01 -4.11
C ARG A 171 10.28 -9.27 -4.51
N PHE A 172 10.11 -9.63 -5.78
CA PHE A 172 8.82 -10.02 -6.28
C PHE A 172 8.96 -11.17 -7.27
N ALA A 173 7.92 -11.97 -7.39
CA ALA A 173 7.83 -13.03 -8.39
C ALA A 173 6.47 -12.97 -9.05
N GLN A 174 6.45 -12.71 -10.36
CA GLN A 174 5.21 -12.69 -11.13
C GLN A 174 4.65 -14.09 -11.28
N ASP A 175 3.33 -14.21 -11.21
CA ASP A 175 2.67 -15.45 -11.54
C ASP A 175 2.56 -15.59 -13.07
N PRO A 176 3.22 -16.59 -13.69
CA PRO A 176 3.21 -16.76 -15.14
C PRO A 176 1.82 -17.12 -15.69
N THR A 177 0.95 -17.72 -14.87
CA THR A 177 -0.41 -18.10 -15.29
C THR A 177 -1.27 -16.87 -15.56
N VAL A 178 -1.12 -15.79 -14.78
CA VAL A 178 -1.87 -14.54 -14.99
C VAL A 178 -1.52 -13.91 -16.34
N MET A 179 -0.23 -13.87 -16.70
CA MET A 179 0.19 -13.34 -17.99
C MET A 179 -0.28 -14.24 -19.16
N ALA A 180 -0.17 -15.56 -19.02
CA ALA A 180 -0.67 -16.50 -20.03
C ALA A 180 -2.17 -16.33 -20.29
N GLN A 181 -2.97 -16.08 -19.24
CA GLN A 181 -4.40 -15.80 -19.35
C GLN A 181 -4.68 -14.47 -20.07
N ASN A 182 -3.94 -13.41 -19.77
CA ASN A 182 -4.06 -12.13 -20.50
C ASN A 182 -3.76 -12.30 -21.99
N VAL A 183 -2.69 -13.02 -22.34
CA VAL A 183 -2.29 -13.32 -23.73
C VAL A 183 -3.37 -14.13 -24.44
N ALA A 184 -3.84 -15.22 -23.85
CA ALA A 184 -4.90 -16.05 -24.43
C ALA A 184 -6.20 -15.28 -24.64
N ARG A 185 -6.57 -14.43 -23.67
CA ARG A 185 -7.75 -13.54 -23.75
C ARG A 185 -7.63 -12.54 -24.88
N LEU A 186 -6.49 -11.86 -25.02
CA LEU A 186 -6.30 -10.84 -26.07
C LEU A 186 -6.13 -11.41 -27.48
N HIS A 187 -5.69 -12.66 -27.62
CA HIS A 187 -5.61 -13.35 -28.91
C HIS A 187 -6.92 -13.99 -29.37
N ALA A 188 -7.85 -14.26 -28.44
CA ALA A 188 -9.15 -14.78 -28.81
C ALA A 188 -9.93 -13.74 -29.65
N PRO A 189 -10.78 -14.16 -30.61
CA PRO A 189 -11.59 -13.24 -31.39
C PRO A 189 -12.75 -12.67 -30.57
N GLY A 190 -13.07 -11.39 -30.78
CA GLY A 190 -14.22 -10.72 -30.18
C GLY A 190 -13.89 -9.87 -28.96
N THR A 191 -14.93 -9.40 -28.27
CA THR A 191 -14.81 -8.56 -27.08
C THR A 191 -14.81 -9.42 -25.83
N HIS A 192 -13.77 -9.30 -25.01
CA HIS A 192 -13.64 -10.03 -23.76
C HIS A 192 -14.01 -9.14 -22.58
N ALA A 193 -14.98 -9.57 -21.78
CA ALA A 193 -15.24 -8.95 -20.49
C ALA A 193 -14.08 -9.27 -19.51
N GLY A 194 -13.80 -8.37 -18.57
CA GLY A 194 -12.92 -8.67 -17.43
C GLY A 194 -11.54 -8.00 -17.38
N GLY A 195 -11.24 -7.01 -18.24
CA GLY A 195 -10.00 -6.22 -18.14
C GLY A 195 -8.71 -7.04 -18.26
N LEU A 196 -7.59 -6.47 -17.80
CA LEU A 196 -6.31 -7.18 -17.66
C LEU A 196 -6.00 -7.39 -16.19
N GLU A 197 -5.34 -8.50 -15.89
CA GLU A 197 -5.00 -8.89 -14.53
C GLU A 197 -3.48 -8.84 -14.33
N SER A 198 -3.04 -8.56 -13.11
CA SER A 198 -1.65 -8.75 -12.70
C SER A 198 -1.62 -9.43 -11.34
N GLY A 199 -0.63 -10.29 -11.11
CA GLY A 199 -0.48 -11.04 -9.89
C GLY A 199 0.98 -11.37 -9.65
N ALA A 200 1.45 -11.09 -8.44
CA ALA A 200 2.81 -11.35 -8.03
C ALA A 200 2.89 -11.59 -6.53
N TRP A 201 3.82 -12.45 -6.13
CA TRP A 201 4.29 -12.51 -4.75
C TRP A 201 5.26 -11.36 -4.50
N TRP A 202 5.19 -10.79 -3.30
CA TRP A 202 6.08 -9.72 -2.83
C TRP A 202 6.63 -10.08 -1.45
N GLU A 203 7.91 -9.79 -1.24
CA GLU A 203 8.56 -9.90 0.05
C GLU A 203 9.53 -8.74 0.27
N LEU A 204 9.81 -8.44 1.54
CA LEU A 204 10.94 -7.62 1.92
C LEU A 204 12.23 -8.42 1.73
N ALA A 205 13.28 -7.79 1.23
CA ALA A 205 14.54 -8.50 0.94
C ALA A 205 15.37 -8.78 2.20
N GLU A 206 15.19 -7.98 3.24
CA GLU A 206 15.90 -8.09 4.52
C GLU A 206 15.19 -9.08 5.44
N LEU A 207 15.89 -10.13 5.88
CA LEU A 207 15.30 -11.25 6.64
C LEU A 207 14.74 -10.86 8.02
N GLU A 208 15.20 -9.75 8.59
CA GLU A 208 14.81 -9.28 9.93
C GLU A 208 13.71 -8.21 9.87
N GLU A 209 13.26 -7.81 8.68
CA GLU A 209 12.27 -6.75 8.53
C GLU A 209 10.85 -7.28 8.70
N GLU A 210 10.18 -6.85 9.77
CA GLU A 210 8.78 -7.22 10.03
C GLU A 210 7.81 -6.35 9.23
N LEU A 211 6.78 -6.99 8.66
CA LEU A 211 5.70 -6.28 7.99
C LEU A 211 4.92 -5.43 8.98
N HIS A 212 4.82 -4.14 8.69
CA HIS A 212 4.03 -3.19 9.48
C HIS A 212 2.89 -2.60 8.64
N LEU A 213 1.75 -2.25 9.26
CA LEU A 213 0.56 -1.73 8.55
C LEU A 213 0.86 -0.47 7.71
N SER A 214 1.84 0.33 8.12
CA SER A 214 2.30 1.50 7.34
C SER A 214 2.95 1.15 6.01
N MET A 215 3.33 -0.11 5.78
CA MET A 215 3.93 -0.57 4.53
C MET A 215 2.88 -1.01 3.51
N ILE A 216 1.64 -1.27 3.93
CA ILE A 216 0.56 -1.72 3.03
C ILE A 216 0.37 -0.78 1.84
N PRO A 217 0.37 0.56 1.98
CA PRO A 217 0.26 1.46 0.84
C PRO A 217 1.35 1.28 -0.21
N PHE A 218 2.58 0.95 0.21
CA PHE A 218 3.66 0.65 -0.72
C PHE A 218 3.32 -0.60 -1.56
N PHE A 219 2.98 -1.71 -0.90
CA PHE A 219 2.61 -2.95 -1.59
C PHE A 219 1.33 -2.81 -2.44
N ALA A 220 0.43 -1.91 -2.05
CA ALA A 220 -0.78 -1.61 -2.81
C ALA A 220 -0.55 -0.77 -4.08
N ASP A 221 0.63 -0.17 -4.24
CA ASP A 221 0.95 0.77 -5.33
C ASP A 221 2.08 0.26 -6.25
N VAL A 222 2.66 -0.92 -5.96
CA VAL A 222 3.69 -1.56 -6.79
C VAL A 222 3.14 -2.50 -7.86
N PHE A 223 1.82 -2.59 -8.03
CA PHE A 223 1.21 -3.44 -9.05
C PHE A 223 1.57 -2.99 -10.48
N GLU A 224 1.57 -3.93 -11.42
CA GLU A 224 1.74 -3.59 -12.83
C GLU A 224 0.53 -2.81 -13.35
N ASN A 225 0.78 -1.67 -14.00
CA ASN A 225 -0.27 -0.89 -14.62
C ASN A 225 -0.67 -1.47 -15.98
N THR A 226 -1.93 -1.24 -16.38
CA THR A 226 -2.52 -1.75 -17.62
C THR A 226 -1.66 -1.47 -18.88
N PRO A 227 -1.07 -0.27 -19.08
CA PRO A 227 -0.19 -0.03 -20.23
C PRO A 227 1.04 -0.93 -20.25
N SER A 228 1.64 -1.23 -19.10
CA SER A 228 2.80 -2.13 -19.01
C SER A 228 2.40 -3.56 -19.38
N VAL A 229 1.24 -4.02 -18.91
CA VAL A 229 0.73 -5.35 -19.26
C VAL A 229 0.43 -5.44 -20.76
N LEU A 230 -0.23 -4.44 -21.35
CA LEU A 230 -0.50 -4.39 -22.79
C LEU A 230 0.79 -4.41 -23.62
N SER A 231 1.79 -3.62 -23.22
CA SER A 231 3.08 -3.57 -23.91
C SER A 231 3.78 -4.94 -23.94
N ARG A 232 3.69 -5.70 -22.84
CA ARG A 232 4.24 -7.06 -22.74
C ARG A 232 3.48 -8.06 -23.62
N VAL A 233 2.16 -7.95 -23.70
CA VAL A 233 1.35 -8.83 -24.56
C VAL A 233 1.62 -8.57 -26.04
N HIS A 234 1.80 -7.32 -26.45
CA HIS A 234 1.98 -6.93 -27.86
C HIS A 234 3.44 -6.69 -28.28
N GLY A 235 4.43 -7.06 -27.46
CA GLY A 235 5.85 -6.99 -27.81
C GLY A 235 6.39 -5.58 -28.07
N GLY A 236 5.89 -4.57 -27.34
CA GLY A 236 6.28 -3.16 -27.51
C GLY A 236 5.50 -2.40 -28.58
N GLY A 237 4.65 -3.08 -29.35
CA GLY A 237 3.65 -2.41 -30.19
C GLY A 237 2.50 -1.88 -29.35
N THR A 238 2.09 -0.63 -29.57
CA THR A 238 0.78 -0.18 -29.10
C THR A 238 -0.27 -0.94 -29.93
N PRO A 239 -1.27 -1.61 -29.33
CA PRO A 239 -2.36 -2.17 -30.11
C PRO A 239 -2.96 -1.05 -30.97
N ALA A 240 -3.22 -1.34 -32.24
CA ALA A 240 -3.91 -0.39 -33.11
C ALA A 240 -5.26 -0.07 -32.46
N MET A 241 -5.45 1.19 -32.06
CA MET A 241 -6.75 1.69 -31.61
C MET A 241 -7.71 1.81 -32.79
#